data_AF-A0AAE0T320-F1
#
_entry.id   AF-A0AAE0T320-F1
#
_cell.length_a   1.000
_cell.length_b   1.000
_cell.length_c   1.000
_cell.angle_alpha   90.00
_cell.angle_beta   90.00
_cell.angle_gamma   90.00
#
_symmetry.space_group_name_H-M   'P 1'
#
loop_
_entity.id
_entity.type
_entity.pdbx_description
1 polymer ?
#
loop_
_entity_poly.entity_id
_entity_poly.type
_entity_poly.pdbx_seq_one_letter_code
_entity_poly.pdbx_strand_id
1 'polypeptide(L)'
;MSGKQEKTTPAGTKPKQGTSTKTSDSKAVVPRGSRGMVPAGGKSGPVAMKKEGGMLVPEGYTVRKIEPAKNYDVESFARAMNPDFAPRLKKLFDPETEAAVEAQKTGIYIGWRCPEFKHDCQRVNKMSKCFCGHLLGEHDKYTGHSVRVPCKQMNCKCKAFAWIPSRAEDVGEFWMQRRRDFEPSTWRAKCRCKHTHEEHDPTGLRRCKSKGCGCGHFDSNFLCAACDKHWEDHETFFETEQMRVEKGLPVGEMYLPFAEMPHLRNIALTGDEEDDSRYLALTQGEGSIPQNRRMTGNDAPFNPGGGGSKSGFKPLYD
;
A
#
# COMPACT_ATOMS: atom_id res chain seq x y z
N MET A 1 16.20 53.41 -9.98
CA MET A 1 17.35 54.10 -9.33
C MET A 1 16.80 55.27 -8.51
N SER A 2 17.39 55.55 -7.34
CA SER A 2 17.14 56.72 -6.47
C SER A 2 15.71 56.83 -5.88
N GLY A 3 15.48 56.98 -4.57
CA GLY A 3 16.39 57.08 -3.42
C GLY A 3 15.99 58.25 -2.50
N LYS A 4 15.64 57.95 -1.23
CA LYS A 4 15.43 58.83 -0.04
C LYS A 4 14.71 58.00 1.06
N GLN A 5 14.92 58.18 2.36
CA GLN A 5 15.99 58.86 3.12
C GLN A 5 15.94 58.34 4.58
N GLU A 6 17.09 58.23 5.26
CA GLU A 6 17.18 57.82 6.67
C GLU A 6 16.72 58.90 7.67
N LYS A 7 16.33 58.45 8.88
CA LYS A 7 16.54 59.21 10.12
C LYS A 7 16.79 58.30 11.32
N THR A 8 17.92 58.53 11.98
CA THR A 8 18.41 57.98 13.26
C THR A 8 18.19 59.03 14.38
N THR A 9 18.28 58.81 15.70
CA THR A 9 18.58 57.70 16.66
C THR A 9 17.91 58.13 18.03
N PRO A 10 18.25 57.71 19.28
CA PRO A 10 19.20 56.71 19.83
C PRO A 10 18.62 55.71 20.89
N ALA A 11 19.52 54.89 21.44
CA ALA A 11 19.38 53.98 22.59
C ALA A 11 18.94 54.68 23.91
N GLY A 12 18.57 53.98 25.01
CA GLY A 12 18.46 52.54 25.29
C GLY A 12 18.19 52.28 26.79
N THR A 13 18.13 51.01 27.24
CA THR A 13 18.64 50.45 28.52
C THR A 13 18.01 49.06 28.83
N LYS A 14 18.84 48.04 29.08
CA LYS A 14 18.54 46.78 29.81
C LYS A 14 19.13 46.91 31.24
N PRO A 15 18.74 46.16 32.30
CA PRO A 15 18.39 44.72 32.34
C PRO A 15 17.15 44.41 33.25
N LYS A 16 16.65 43.18 33.51
CA LYS A 16 17.30 41.97 34.07
C LYS A 16 16.55 40.66 33.75
N GLN A 17 17.23 39.55 34.01
CA GLN A 17 16.77 38.17 33.85
C GLN A 17 15.60 37.82 34.78
N GLY A 18 14.73 36.92 34.29
CA GLY A 18 13.73 36.21 35.07
C GLY A 18 13.54 34.80 34.49
N THR A 19 14.32 33.84 34.95
CA THR A 19 14.23 32.43 34.57
C THR A 19 12.96 31.80 35.14
N SER A 20 12.10 31.25 34.28
CA SER A 20 11.33 30.06 34.66
C SER A 20 11.02 29.19 33.44
N THR A 21 11.76 28.10 33.32
CA THR A 21 11.43 26.97 32.45
C THR A 21 10.04 26.45 32.84
N LYS A 22 9.09 26.45 31.90
CA LYS A 22 7.94 25.57 31.95
C LYS A 22 7.83 24.84 30.62
N THR A 23 8.39 23.64 30.59
CA THR A 23 8.03 22.58 29.65
C THR A 23 6.54 22.28 29.84
N SER A 24 5.68 22.98 29.08
CA SER A 24 4.26 22.63 29.01
C SER A 24 4.16 21.31 28.24
N ASP A 25 3.99 20.24 29.00
CA ASP A 25 3.78 18.87 28.54
C ASP A 25 2.43 18.78 27.81
N SER A 26 2.42 19.21 26.53
CA SER A 26 1.22 19.53 25.74
C SER A 26 0.54 18.28 25.21
N LYS A 27 0.00 17.48 26.12
CA LYS A 27 -0.78 16.27 25.85
C LYS A 27 -2.14 16.65 25.28
N ALA A 28 -2.28 16.50 23.97
CA ALA A 28 -3.55 16.72 23.28
C ALA A 28 -4.53 15.57 23.55
N VAL A 29 -5.77 15.94 23.89
CA VAL A 29 -6.88 15.05 24.27
C VAL A 29 -7.87 15.10 23.11
N VAL A 30 -7.85 14.09 22.22
CA VAL A 30 -8.70 14.08 21.02
C VAL A 30 -9.79 13.00 21.13
N PRO A 31 -11.08 13.36 20.92
CA PRO A 31 -12.17 12.40 21.00
C PRO A 31 -12.10 11.30 19.91
N ARG A 32 -12.28 10.01 20.28
CA ARG A 32 -12.31 8.88 19.34
C ARG A 32 -13.73 8.47 18.92
N GLY A 33 -13.97 8.42 17.61
CA GLY A 33 -15.17 7.80 17.03
C GLY A 33 -15.31 6.30 17.32
N SER A 34 -15.99 5.98 18.43
CA SER A 34 -16.58 4.69 18.82
C SER A 34 -15.67 3.46 19.06
N ARG A 35 -15.87 2.84 20.23
CA ARG A 35 -15.89 1.36 20.41
C ARG A 35 -16.76 0.88 21.60
N GLY A 36 -17.55 1.78 22.21
CA GLY A 36 -18.59 1.43 23.19
C GLY A 36 -19.94 1.23 22.49
N MET A 37 -20.63 0.15 22.82
CA MET A 37 -21.97 -0.15 22.28
C MET A 37 -23.00 0.81 22.89
N VAL A 38 -23.53 1.75 22.10
CA VAL A 38 -24.84 2.34 22.40
C VAL A 38 -25.91 1.34 21.92
N PRO A 39 -26.86 0.92 22.76
CA PRO A 39 -27.93 0.01 22.34
C PRO A 39 -28.74 0.63 21.20
N ALA A 40 -28.94 -0.12 20.12
CA ALA A 40 -29.80 0.31 19.02
C ALA A 40 -31.27 0.12 19.41
N GLY A 41 -31.86 1.12 20.06
CA GLY A 41 -33.27 1.09 20.44
C GLY A 41 -33.60 2.03 21.59
N GLY A 42 -33.97 3.28 21.29
CA GLY A 42 -34.43 4.25 22.28
C GLY A 42 -34.50 5.66 21.71
N LYS A 43 -35.57 6.40 22.05
CA LYS A 43 -35.71 7.82 21.70
C LYS A 43 -34.52 8.59 22.28
N SER A 44 -33.96 9.52 21.51
CA SER A 44 -32.75 10.28 21.89
C SER A 44 -32.99 11.20 23.08
N GLY A 45 -32.76 10.69 24.29
CA GLY A 45 -32.53 11.52 25.48
C GLY A 45 -31.17 12.22 25.42
N PRO A 46 -30.91 13.21 26.29
CA PRO A 46 -29.62 13.87 26.37
C PRO A 46 -28.52 12.86 26.71
N VAL A 47 -27.43 12.90 25.95
CA VAL A 47 -26.24 12.07 26.20
C VAL A 47 -25.61 12.52 27.51
N ALA A 48 -25.45 11.61 28.47
CA ALA A 48 -24.80 11.91 29.74
C ALA A 48 -23.32 12.30 29.51
N MET A 49 -22.83 13.32 30.22
CA MET A 49 -21.50 13.90 30.03
C MET A 49 -20.72 13.91 31.35
N LYS A 50 -19.54 13.27 31.36
CA LYS A 50 -18.56 13.35 32.45
C LYS A 50 -17.51 14.42 32.17
N LYS A 51 -16.84 14.93 33.21
CA LYS A 51 -15.70 15.84 33.08
C LYS A 51 -14.40 15.07 33.34
N GLU A 52 -13.52 15.00 32.35
CA GLU A 52 -12.28 14.22 32.41
C GLU A 52 -11.12 15.06 31.83
N GLY A 53 -10.03 15.22 32.58
CA GLY A 53 -8.91 16.09 32.18
C GLY A 53 -9.27 17.57 31.96
N GLY A 54 -10.40 18.03 32.52
CA GLY A 54 -10.93 19.38 32.30
C GLY A 54 -11.91 19.51 31.12
N MET A 55 -11.99 18.51 30.24
CA MET A 55 -12.89 18.47 29.08
C MET A 55 -14.20 17.75 29.41
N LEU A 56 -15.32 18.17 28.80
CA LEU A 56 -16.59 17.44 28.86
C LEU A 56 -16.59 16.34 27.81
N VAL A 57 -16.87 15.11 28.23
CA VAL A 57 -16.82 13.90 27.39
C VAL A 57 -18.07 13.06 27.65
N PRO A 58 -18.69 12.41 26.64
CA PRO A 58 -19.80 11.51 26.89
C PRO A 58 -19.45 10.37 27.85
N GLU A 59 -20.41 9.92 28.64
CA GLU A 59 -20.26 8.69 29.44
C GLU A 59 -20.09 7.47 28.52
N GLY A 60 -19.26 6.51 28.95
CA GLY A 60 -18.81 5.40 28.10
C GLY A 60 -17.80 5.77 27.00
N TYR A 61 -17.44 7.05 26.86
CA TYR A 61 -16.45 7.51 25.90
C TYR A 61 -15.01 7.30 26.40
N THR A 62 -14.15 6.78 25.53
CA THR A 62 -12.72 6.61 25.78
C THR A 62 -11.92 7.61 24.95
N VAL A 63 -11.24 8.54 25.62
CA VAL A 63 -10.28 9.44 24.95
C VAL A 63 -8.94 8.72 24.84
N ARG A 64 -8.35 8.73 23.64
CA ARG A 64 -6.94 8.35 23.50
C ARG A 64 -6.07 9.58 23.79
N LYS A 65 -5.23 9.49 24.82
CA LYS A 65 -4.11 10.40 25.05
C LYS A 65 -3.19 10.34 23.83
N ILE A 66 -3.02 11.45 23.13
CA ILE A 66 -2.03 11.54 22.06
C ILE A 66 -0.69 11.87 22.71
N GLU A 67 0.26 10.97 22.55
CA GLU A 67 1.66 11.22 22.89
C GLU A 67 2.35 11.68 21.60
N PRO A 68 2.97 12.88 21.58
CA PRO A 68 3.64 13.37 20.38
C PRO A 68 4.75 12.43 19.90
N ALA A 69 5.02 12.46 18.59
CA ALA A 69 6.18 11.80 18.02
C ALA A 69 7.47 12.33 18.67
N LYS A 70 8.43 11.44 18.94
CA LYS A 70 9.74 11.83 19.51
C LYS A 70 10.54 12.71 18.55
N ASN A 71 10.41 12.42 17.24
CA ASN A 71 11.08 13.10 16.14
C ASN A 71 10.04 13.57 15.11
N TYR A 72 10.41 14.55 14.27
CA TYR A 72 9.56 15.12 13.23
C TYR A 72 9.68 14.38 11.88
N ASP A 73 9.68 13.06 11.91
CA ASP A 73 9.70 12.21 10.72
C ASP A 73 8.41 11.38 10.57
N VAL A 74 8.12 10.94 9.35
CA VAL A 74 6.86 10.26 9.00
C VAL A 74 6.67 8.96 9.78
N GLU A 75 7.74 8.23 10.05
CA GLU A 75 7.70 6.96 10.78
C GLU A 75 7.41 7.18 12.27
N SER A 76 8.10 8.12 12.91
CA SER A 76 7.85 8.53 14.29
C SER A 76 6.41 9.03 14.49
N PHE A 77 5.87 9.79 13.53
CA PHE A 77 4.45 10.17 13.53
C PHE A 77 3.52 8.98 13.36
N ALA A 78 3.82 8.07 12.42
CA ALA A 78 2.99 6.87 12.20
C ALA A 78 2.98 5.95 13.44
N ARG A 79 4.11 5.77 14.12
CA ARG A 79 4.24 5.03 15.38
C ARG A 79 3.46 5.69 16.51
N ALA A 80 3.62 7.00 16.73
CA ALA A 80 2.86 7.74 17.74
C ALA A 80 1.33 7.61 17.51
N MET A 81 0.90 7.67 16.25
CA MET A 81 -0.51 7.59 15.87
C MET A 81 -1.10 6.17 15.89
N ASN A 82 -0.29 5.10 15.94
CA ASN A 82 -0.77 3.71 15.88
C ASN A 82 -0.03 2.85 16.94
N PRO A 83 -0.66 2.49 18.08
CA PRO A 83 0.03 1.74 19.14
C PRO A 83 0.27 0.27 18.73
N ASP A 84 -0.44 -0.19 17.71
CA ASP A 84 -0.35 -1.47 17.02
C ASP A 84 0.43 -1.35 15.69
N PHE A 85 1.36 -0.38 15.59
CA PHE A 85 2.04 -0.02 14.33
C PHE A 85 2.59 -1.22 13.57
N ALA A 86 3.44 -2.04 14.20
CA ALA A 86 4.11 -3.15 13.51
C ALA A 86 3.12 -4.25 13.02
N PRO A 87 2.24 -4.83 13.87
CA PRO A 87 1.21 -5.77 13.40
C PRO A 87 0.30 -5.21 12.31
N ARG A 88 0.00 -3.91 12.37
CA ARG A 88 -0.88 -3.25 11.41
C ARG A 88 -0.18 -2.95 10.08
N LEU A 89 1.08 -2.54 10.09
CA LEU A 89 1.90 -2.35 8.89
C LEU A 89 2.09 -3.70 8.18
N LYS A 90 2.47 -4.74 8.93
CA LYS A 90 2.56 -6.11 8.41
C LYS A 90 1.26 -6.52 7.70
N LYS A 91 0.11 -6.45 8.39
CA LYS A 91 -1.19 -6.82 7.82
C LYS A 91 -1.56 -6.02 6.56
N LEU A 92 -1.19 -4.74 6.50
CA LEU A 92 -1.48 -3.87 5.35
C LEU A 92 -0.69 -4.33 4.11
N PHE A 93 0.62 -4.55 4.29
CA PHE A 93 1.56 -4.87 3.22
C PHE A 93 1.72 -6.37 2.94
N ASP A 94 1.15 -7.26 3.75
CA ASP A 94 1.24 -8.73 3.58
C ASP A 94 0.99 -9.20 2.13
N PRO A 95 -0.03 -8.73 1.38
CA PRO A 95 -0.22 -9.12 -0.03
C PRO A 95 0.92 -8.66 -0.96
N GLU A 96 1.53 -7.51 -0.69
CA GLU A 96 2.68 -7.01 -1.44
C GLU A 96 3.98 -7.73 -1.06
N THR A 97 4.17 -8.05 0.21
CA THR A 97 5.26 -8.92 0.68
C THR A 97 5.16 -10.29 0.03
N GLU A 98 3.96 -10.89 -0.01
CA GLU A 98 3.72 -12.15 -0.71
C GLU A 98 4.01 -12.04 -2.22
N ALA A 99 3.54 -10.97 -2.88
CA ALA A 99 3.83 -10.71 -4.29
C ALA A 99 5.33 -10.60 -4.58
N ALA A 100 6.08 -9.88 -3.72
CA ALA A 100 7.52 -9.69 -3.89
C ALA A 100 8.30 -11.01 -3.68
N VAL A 101 7.92 -11.79 -2.67
CA VAL A 101 8.51 -13.11 -2.41
C VAL A 101 8.16 -14.12 -3.51
N GLU A 102 6.95 -14.07 -4.08
CA GLU A 102 6.57 -14.88 -5.25
C GLU A 102 7.36 -14.46 -6.49
N ALA A 103 7.58 -13.16 -6.72
CA ALA A 103 8.38 -12.65 -7.83
C ALA A 103 9.84 -13.12 -7.76
N GLN A 104 10.48 -13.01 -6.59
CA GLN A 104 11.83 -13.56 -6.37
C GLN A 104 11.88 -15.08 -6.61
N LYS A 105 10.85 -15.83 -6.21
CA LYS A 105 10.77 -17.29 -6.38
C LYS A 105 10.43 -17.77 -7.79
N THR A 106 9.95 -16.90 -8.68
CA THR A 106 9.52 -17.26 -10.04
C THR A 106 10.36 -16.59 -11.14
N GLY A 107 10.94 -15.42 -10.84
CA GLY A 107 11.50 -14.50 -11.83
C GLY A 107 10.43 -13.70 -12.60
N ILE A 108 9.16 -13.76 -12.15
CA ILE A 108 8.02 -13.09 -12.78
C ILE A 108 7.45 -12.03 -11.83
N TYR A 109 7.55 -10.78 -12.27
CA TYR A 109 7.13 -9.60 -11.54
C TYR A 109 5.76 -9.17 -12.08
N ILE A 110 4.75 -9.20 -11.20
CA ILE A 110 3.39 -8.78 -11.52
C ILE A 110 3.06 -7.60 -10.62
N GLY A 111 2.56 -6.54 -11.23
CA GLY A 111 2.24 -5.31 -10.53
C GLY A 111 1.40 -4.38 -11.39
N TRP A 112 1.24 -3.16 -10.88
CA TRP A 112 0.40 -2.14 -11.47
C TRP A 112 1.06 -0.78 -11.27
N ARG A 113 1.20 -0.01 -12.36
CA ARG A 113 1.90 1.28 -12.36
C ARG A 113 1.40 2.21 -13.45
N CYS A 114 1.57 3.52 -13.26
CA CYS A 114 1.47 4.46 -14.37
C CYS A 114 2.72 4.33 -15.27
N PRO A 115 2.60 4.22 -16.61
CA PRO A 115 3.75 4.11 -17.52
C PRO A 115 4.73 5.29 -17.45
N GLU A 116 4.30 6.44 -16.91
CA GLU A 116 5.13 7.63 -16.68
C GLU A 116 6.20 7.42 -15.57
N PHE A 117 6.04 6.43 -14.69
CA PHE A 117 6.87 6.24 -13.50
C PHE A 117 7.71 4.96 -13.52
N LYS A 118 8.89 5.02 -12.89
CA LYS A 118 9.80 3.88 -12.67
C LYS A 118 9.62 3.16 -11.32
N HIS A 119 8.59 3.52 -10.56
CA HIS A 119 8.17 2.81 -9.36
C HIS A 119 6.83 2.13 -9.62
N ASP A 120 6.64 0.94 -9.07
CA ASP A 120 5.36 0.24 -9.17
C ASP A 120 4.43 0.74 -8.05
N CYS A 121 3.19 1.06 -8.39
CA CYS A 121 2.22 1.62 -7.45
C CYS A 121 1.60 0.54 -6.55
N GLN A 122 1.54 -0.70 -7.04
CA GLN A 122 1.05 -1.86 -6.31
C GLN A 122 1.73 -3.14 -6.82
N ARG A 123 2.20 -3.99 -5.91
CA ARG A 123 2.62 -5.37 -6.22
C ARG A 123 1.42 -6.31 -6.15
N VAL A 124 1.36 -7.26 -7.08
CA VAL A 124 0.17 -8.10 -7.33
C VAL A 124 0.52 -9.58 -7.16
N ASN A 125 -0.28 -10.31 -6.39
CA ASN A 125 -0.12 -11.75 -6.12
C ASN A 125 -1.33 -12.56 -6.64
N LYS A 126 -1.25 -13.89 -6.53
CA LYS A 126 -2.34 -14.82 -6.88
C LYS A 126 -3.70 -14.54 -6.20
N MET A 127 -3.72 -13.85 -5.06
CA MET A 127 -4.91 -13.49 -4.29
C MET A 127 -5.49 -12.10 -4.65
N SER A 128 -4.86 -11.40 -5.60
CA SER A 128 -5.30 -10.09 -6.05
C SER A 128 -6.43 -10.21 -7.08
N LYS A 129 -7.43 -9.31 -7.02
CA LYS A 129 -8.56 -9.33 -7.97
C LYS A 129 -8.19 -8.77 -9.34
N CYS A 130 -8.72 -9.44 -10.36
CA CYS A 130 -8.94 -8.91 -11.68
C CYS A 130 -10.22 -8.07 -11.71
N PHE A 131 -10.31 -7.12 -12.65
CA PHE A 131 -11.51 -6.38 -12.99
C PHE A 131 -12.74 -7.28 -13.27
N CYS A 132 -12.56 -8.56 -13.64
CA CYS A 132 -13.66 -9.50 -13.80
C CYS A 132 -14.27 -10.02 -12.48
N GLY A 133 -13.73 -9.60 -11.32
CA GLY A 133 -14.15 -10.01 -9.98
C GLY A 133 -13.35 -11.18 -9.38
N HIS A 134 -12.70 -11.98 -10.24
CA HIS A 134 -11.96 -13.21 -9.89
C HIS A 134 -10.48 -12.94 -9.57
N LEU A 135 -9.84 -13.87 -8.86
CA LEU A 135 -8.44 -13.78 -8.42
C LEU A 135 -7.46 -14.14 -9.54
N LEU A 136 -6.23 -13.63 -9.47
CA LEU A 136 -5.17 -14.00 -10.42
C LEU A 136 -4.90 -15.53 -10.45
N GLY A 137 -4.98 -16.23 -9.32
CA GLY A 137 -4.86 -17.69 -9.27
C GLY A 137 -5.97 -18.46 -10.02
N GLU A 138 -7.10 -17.80 -10.29
CA GLU A 138 -8.23 -18.34 -11.05
C GLU A 138 -8.11 -18.05 -12.57
N HIS A 139 -7.08 -17.30 -12.97
CA HIS A 139 -6.72 -17.10 -14.38
C HIS A 139 -5.78 -18.22 -14.89
N ASP A 140 -5.63 -18.29 -16.21
CA ASP A 140 -4.75 -19.24 -16.87
C ASP A 140 -3.26 -18.95 -16.59
N LYS A 141 -2.39 -19.89 -16.96
CA LYS A 141 -0.95 -19.85 -16.66
C LYS A 141 -0.29 -18.60 -17.23
N TYR A 142 0.66 -18.02 -16.49
CA TYR A 142 1.41 -16.83 -16.90
C TYR A 142 2.91 -17.07 -17.01
N THR A 143 3.54 -16.31 -17.90
CA THR A 143 4.96 -16.43 -18.29
C THR A 143 5.67 -15.08 -18.42
N GLY A 144 5.30 -14.06 -17.61
CA GLY A 144 6.06 -12.80 -17.50
C GLY A 144 6.19 -11.93 -18.77
N HIS A 145 5.54 -12.30 -19.88
CA HIS A 145 5.63 -11.60 -21.17
C HIS A 145 4.27 -11.08 -21.67
N SER A 146 3.17 -11.41 -20.99
CA SER A 146 1.82 -11.10 -21.46
C SER A 146 0.80 -11.05 -20.32
N VAL A 147 -0.02 -10.00 -20.33
CA VAL A 147 -1.23 -9.86 -19.50
C VAL A 147 -2.40 -10.70 -20.01
N ARG A 148 -2.30 -11.30 -21.21
CA ARG A 148 -3.35 -12.12 -21.84
C ARG A 148 -3.42 -13.51 -21.21
N VAL A 149 -3.80 -13.52 -19.93
CA VAL A 149 -4.17 -14.70 -19.17
C VAL A 149 -5.70 -14.71 -19.01
N PRO A 150 -6.43 -15.55 -19.75
CA PRO A 150 -7.89 -15.64 -19.63
C PRO A 150 -8.32 -16.11 -18.24
N CYS A 151 -9.51 -15.72 -17.81
CA CYS A 151 -10.08 -16.25 -16.56
C CYS A 151 -10.61 -17.66 -16.81
N LYS A 152 -10.30 -18.63 -15.92
CA LYS A 152 -10.77 -20.02 -16.02
C LYS A 152 -12.15 -20.23 -15.39
N GLN A 153 -12.69 -19.23 -14.71
CA GLN A 153 -14.00 -19.34 -14.05
C GLN A 153 -15.14 -19.47 -15.07
N MET A 154 -16.09 -20.36 -14.76
CA MET A 154 -17.17 -20.72 -15.66
C MET A 154 -17.96 -19.50 -16.12
N ASN A 155 -18.22 -19.40 -17.43
CA ASN A 155 -18.92 -18.28 -18.09
C ASN A 155 -18.21 -16.90 -18.02
N CYS A 156 -17.00 -16.80 -17.47
CA CYS A 156 -16.24 -15.55 -17.48
C CYS A 156 -15.67 -15.25 -18.88
N LYS A 157 -15.98 -14.07 -19.43
CA LYS A 157 -15.51 -13.64 -20.77
C LYS A 157 -14.14 -12.94 -20.76
N CYS A 158 -13.47 -12.88 -19.59
CA CYS A 158 -12.26 -12.11 -19.39
C CYS A 158 -11.05 -12.77 -20.08
N LYS A 159 -10.39 -12.05 -21.00
CA LYS A 159 -9.27 -12.55 -21.84
C LYS A 159 -7.87 -12.13 -21.37
N ALA A 160 -7.79 -11.19 -20.43
CA ALA A 160 -6.55 -10.65 -19.91
C ALA A 160 -6.76 -10.23 -18.46
N PHE A 161 -5.79 -10.49 -17.60
CA PHE A 161 -5.82 -10.02 -16.22
C PHE A 161 -5.55 -8.50 -16.20
N ALA A 162 -6.43 -7.77 -15.53
CA ALA A 162 -6.29 -6.35 -15.27
C ALA A 162 -6.57 -6.14 -13.80
N TRP A 163 -5.55 -5.82 -13.01
CA TRP A 163 -5.67 -5.65 -11.57
C TRP A 163 -6.67 -4.54 -11.23
N ILE A 164 -7.53 -4.80 -10.26
CA ILE A 164 -8.43 -3.80 -9.68
C ILE A 164 -8.23 -3.82 -8.16
N PRO A 165 -8.23 -2.64 -7.48
CA PRO A 165 -8.35 -2.58 -6.05
C PRO A 165 -9.48 -3.45 -5.52
N SER A 166 -9.25 -4.11 -4.39
CA SER A 166 -10.19 -5.02 -3.75
C SER A 166 -10.44 -4.70 -2.27
N ARG A 167 -9.55 -3.91 -1.66
CA ARG A 167 -9.64 -3.36 -0.30
C ARG A 167 -9.71 -1.84 -0.38
N ALA A 168 -10.32 -1.20 0.62
CA ALA A 168 -10.31 0.26 0.74
C ALA A 168 -8.87 0.79 0.93
N GLU A 169 -8.00 0.01 1.58
CA GLU A 169 -6.60 0.37 1.79
C GLU A 169 -5.76 0.40 0.50
N ASP A 170 -6.11 -0.39 -0.52
CA ASP A 170 -5.42 -0.42 -1.84
C ASP A 170 -5.48 0.95 -2.55
N VAL A 171 -6.43 1.80 -2.14
CA VAL A 171 -6.69 3.16 -2.69
C VAL A 171 -6.63 4.23 -1.59
N GLY A 172 -5.97 3.94 -0.47
CA GLY A 172 -5.74 4.92 0.60
C GLY A 172 -6.98 5.26 1.45
N GLU A 173 -8.15 4.67 1.18
CA GLU A 173 -9.40 4.91 1.92
C GLU A 173 -9.45 4.17 3.28
N PHE A 174 -8.31 4.06 3.97
CA PHE A 174 -8.15 3.31 5.24
C PHE A 174 -9.09 3.78 6.37
N TRP A 175 -9.66 4.98 6.26
CA TRP A 175 -10.66 5.49 7.20
C TRP A 175 -12.00 4.76 7.10
N MET A 176 -12.30 4.06 6.01
CA MET A 176 -13.55 3.29 5.89
C MET A 176 -13.68 2.22 6.97
N GLN A 177 -12.57 1.56 7.33
CA GLN A 177 -12.51 0.56 8.42
C GLN A 177 -12.84 1.11 9.82
N ARG A 178 -12.94 2.43 9.97
CA ARG A 178 -13.35 3.08 11.23
C ARG A 178 -14.85 3.27 11.34
N ARG A 179 -15.62 3.03 10.26
CA ARG A 179 -17.09 3.08 10.29
C ARG A 179 -17.64 1.79 10.88
N ARG A 180 -18.68 1.91 11.72
CA ARG A 180 -19.25 0.81 12.50
C ARG A 180 -19.87 -0.29 11.63
N ASP A 181 -20.37 0.11 10.46
CA ASP A 181 -21.14 -0.65 9.48
C ASP A 181 -20.33 -1.03 8.24
N PHE A 182 -19.01 -0.79 8.24
CA PHE A 182 -18.14 -1.14 7.13
C PHE A 182 -17.69 -2.60 7.21
N GLU A 183 -18.16 -3.41 6.26
CA GLU A 183 -17.74 -4.79 6.06
C GLU A 183 -16.71 -4.88 4.91
N PRO A 184 -15.42 -5.12 5.19
CA PRO A 184 -14.37 -5.10 4.16
C PRO A 184 -14.63 -6.02 2.97
N SER A 185 -15.24 -7.18 3.18
CA SER A 185 -15.53 -8.15 2.10
C SER A 185 -16.56 -7.63 1.07
N THR A 186 -17.33 -6.60 1.42
CA THR A 186 -18.32 -5.96 0.52
C THR A 186 -17.76 -4.79 -0.28
N TRP A 187 -16.56 -4.28 0.04
CA TRP A 187 -15.99 -3.16 -0.71
C TRP A 187 -15.70 -3.55 -2.16
N ARG A 188 -15.95 -2.61 -3.09
CA ARG A 188 -15.70 -2.76 -4.52
C ARG A 188 -15.27 -1.41 -5.09
N ALA A 189 -14.22 -1.43 -5.92
CA ALA A 189 -13.83 -0.28 -6.73
C ALA A 189 -15.02 0.20 -7.58
N LYS A 190 -15.28 1.51 -7.56
CA LYS A 190 -16.42 2.16 -8.24
C LYS A 190 -15.97 3.05 -9.39
N CYS A 191 -16.79 3.08 -10.43
CA CYS A 191 -16.72 4.05 -11.51
C CYS A 191 -17.33 5.40 -11.07
N ARG A 192 -17.00 6.52 -11.75
CA ARG A 192 -17.67 7.82 -11.57
C ARG A 192 -19.18 7.75 -11.83
N CYS A 193 -19.66 6.79 -12.64
CA CYS A 193 -21.09 6.47 -12.81
C CYS A 193 -21.74 5.82 -11.58
N LYS A 194 -20.99 5.64 -10.49
CA LYS A 194 -21.34 5.11 -9.16
C LYS A 194 -21.61 3.60 -9.08
N HIS A 195 -21.69 2.92 -10.22
CA HIS A 195 -21.66 1.45 -10.30
C HIS A 195 -20.25 0.89 -10.01
N THR A 196 -20.20 -0.38 -9.62
CA THR A 196 -18.98 -1.13 -9.32
C THR A 196 -18.28 -1.63 -10.59
N HIS A 197 -17.00 -1.98 -10.50
CA HIS A 197 -16.28 -2.63 -11.62
C HIS A 197 -16.92 -3.96 -12.07
N GLU A 198 -17.52 -4.73 -11.16
CA GLU A 198 -18.22 -6.00 -11.45
C GLU A 198 -19.49 -5.76 -12.34
N GLU A 199 -20.09 -4.58 -12.24
CA GLU A 199 -21.18 -4.10 -13.10
C GLU A 199 -20.73 -3.56 -14.47
N HIS A 200 -19.42 -3.50 -14.73
CA HIS A 200 -18.86 -3.15 -16.04
C HIS A 200 -18.46 -4.42 -16.82
N ASP A 201 -18.35 -4.34 -18.15
CA ASP A 201 -17.86 -5.46 -18.95
C ASP A 201 -16.37 -5.75 -18.63
N PRO A 202 -15.94 -7.03 -18.48
CA PRO A 202 -14.55 -7.37 -18.19
C PRO A 202 -13.62 -7.32 -19.41
N THR A 203 -14.05 -6.74 -20.53
CA THR A 203 -13.28 -6.62 -21.78
C THR A 203 -13.49 -5.27 -22.48
N GLY A 204 -12.64 -4.98 -23.47
CA GLY A 204 -12.69 -3.72 -24.23
C GLY A 204 -12.58 -2.49 -23.33
N LEU A 205 -13.38 -1.47 -23.63
CA LEU A 205 -13.44 -0.21 -22.88
C LEU A 205 -14.08 -0.33 -21.48
N ARG A 206 -14.54 -1.52 -21.07
CA ARG A 206 -15.24 -1.72 -19.79
C ARG A 206 -16.53 -0.90 -19.68
N ARG A 207 -17.43 -1.02 -20.66
CA ARG A 207 -18.75 -0.36 -20.66
C ARG A 207 -19.60 -0.81 -19.47
N CYS A 208 -20.33 0.11 -18.85
CA CYS A 208 -21.27 -0.23 -17.77
C CYS A 208 -22.46 -1.07 -18.30
N LYS A 209 -22.84 -2.12 -17.58
CA LYS A 209 -23.95 -3.02 -17.93
C LYS A 209 -25.25 -2.68 -17.16
N SER A 210 -25.18 -1.79 -16.16
CA SER A 210 -26.32 -1.45 -15.32
C SER A 210 -27.41 -0.73 -16.12
N LYS A 211 -28.66 -1.18 -15.95
CA LYS A 211 -29.81 -0.78 -16.80
C LYS A 211 -30.01 0.74 -16.79
N GLY A 212 -29.99 1.35 -17.97
CA GLY A 212 -30.16 2.80 -18.16
C GLY A 212 -28.88 3.63 -17.98
N CYS A 213 -27.73 3.01 -17.67
CA CYS A 213 -26.46 3.73 -17.59
C CYS A 213 -25.82 3.93 -18.97
N GLY A 214 -25.59 5.18 -19.37
CA GLY A 214 -24.89 5.51 -20.64
C GLY A 214 -23.36 5.42 -20.59
N CYS A 215 -22.78 4.94 -19.48
CA CYS A 215 -21.34 4.97 -19.22
C CYS A 215 -20.57 4.02 -20.14
N GLY A 216 -19.88 4.59 -21.14
CA GLY A 216 -19.20 3.86 -22.22
C GLY A 216 -17.86 3.21 -21.84
N HIS A 217 -17.22 3.68 -20.77
CA HIS A 217 -15.93 3.19 -20.27
C HIS A 217 -15.88 3.20 -18.73
N PHE A 218 -14.97 2.43 -18.12
CA PHE A 218 -14.68 2.57 -16.69
C PHE A 218 -13.77 3.78 -16.45
N ASP A 219 -14.25 4.72 -15.63
CA ASP A 219 -13.56 5.94 -15.19
C ASP A 219 -13.60 5.92 -13.65
N SER A 220 -12.45 5.93 -12.99
CA SER A 220 -12.36 5.61 -11.55
C SER A 220 -12.86 6.74 -10.62
N ASN A 221 -13.66 6.36 -9.60
CA ASN A 221 -14.09 7.26 -8.53
C ASN A 221 -13.12 7.25 -7.32
N PHE A 222 -11.85 6.94 -7.56
CA PHE A 222 -10.78 6.89 -6.56
C PHE A 222 -9.46 7.25 -7.26
N LEU A 223 -8.44 7.58 -6.47
CA LEU A 223 -7.09 7.81 -6.96
C LEU A 223 -6.15 6.73 -6.41
N CYS A 224 -5.04 6.51 -7.10
CA CYS A 224 -3.96 5.65 -6.64
C CYS A 224 -3.28 6.25 -5.39
N ALA A 225 -3.21 5.49 -4.31
CA ALA A 225 -2.60 5.95 -3.05
C ALA A 225 -1.08 6.23 -3.13
N ALA A 226 -0.41 5.74 -4.19
CA ALA A 226 1.03 5.91 -4.39
C ALA A 226 1.39 7.10 -5.29
N CYS A 227 0.50 7.53 -6.19
CA CYS A 227 0.83 8.52 -7.23
C CYS A 227 -0.29 9.50 -7.61
N ASP A 228 -1.45 9.45 -6.94
CA ASP A 228 -2.62 10.33 -7.13
C ASP A 228 -3.23 10.36 -8.55
N LYS A 229 -2.87 9.40 -9.42
CA LYS A 229 -3.47 9.22 -10.77
C LYS A 229 -4.73 8.34 -10.73
N HIS A 230 -5.55 8.42 -11.77
CA HIS A 230 -6.74 7.59 -11.93
C HIS A 230 -6.37 6.15 -12.33
N TRP A 231 -7.26 5.17 -12.06
CA TRP A 231 -6.97 3.76 -12.32
C TRP A 231 -6.65 3.46 -13.79
N GLU A 232 -7.37 4.12 -14.69
CA GLU A 232 -7.24 4.05 -16.14
C GLU A 232 -5.94 4.68 -16.68
N ASP A 233 -5.21 5.46 -15.88
CA ASP A 233 -3.88 5.99 -16.22
C ASP A 233 -2.76 4.96 -15.96
N HIS A 234 -3.10 3.76 -15.50
CA HIS A 234 -2.17 2.71 -15.10
C HIS A 234 -2.33 1.44 -15.92
N GLU A 235 -1.22 0.71 -16.07
CA GLU A 235 -1.19 -0.59 -16.68
C GLU A 235 -0.88 -1.67 -15.64
N THR A 236 -1.61 -2.80 -15.71
CA THR A 236 -1.15 -4.04 -15.08
C THR A 236 -0.05 -4.63 -15.95
N PHE A 237 1.12 -4.91 -15.37
CA PHE A 237 2.23 -5.50 -16.08
C PHE A 237 2.51 -6.92 -15.59
N PHE A 238 3.01 -7.73 -16.52
CA PHE A 238 3.65 -9.01 -16.27
C PHE A 238 5.02 -8.86 -16.93
N GLU A 239 6.08 -8.87 -16.14
CA GLU A 239 7.45 -8.67 -16.59
C GLU A 239 8.35 -9.77 -16.05
N THR A 240 9.36 -10.17 -16.82
CA THR A 240 10.44 -11.02 -16.31
C THR A 240 11.49 -10.17 -15.61
N GLU A 241 12.33 -10.79 -14.79
CA GLU A 241 13.47 -10.12 -14.15
C GLU A 241 14.35 -9.37 -15.16
N GLN A 242 14.69 -10.04 -16.28
CA GLN A 242 15.48 -9.44 -17.36
C GLN A 242 14.82 -8.19 -17.93
N MET A 243 13.52 -8.24 -18.24
CA MET A 243 12.77 -7.08 -18.77
C MET A 243 12.78 -5.89 -17.80
N ARG A 244 12.90 -6.14 -16.49
CA ARG A 244 12.98 -5.09 -15.47
C ARG A 244 14.38 -4.53 -15.33
N VAL A 245 15.41 -5.38 -15.34
CA VAL A 245 16.82 -4.96 -15.39
C VAL A 245 17.09 -4.08 -16.60
N GLU A 246 16.64 -4.47 -17.79
CA GLU A 246 16.79 -3.70 -19.04
C GLU A 246 16.11 -2.31 -18.98
N LYS A 247 15.03 -2.16 -18.21
CA LYS A 247 14.32 -0.88 -18.00
C LYS A 247 14.88 -0.06 -16.83
N GLY A 248 15.80 -0.62 -16.05
CA GLY A 248 16.29 -0.05 -14.79
C GLY A 248 15.20 0.04 -13.72
N LEU A 249 14.39 -1.02 -13.59
CA LEU A 249 13.33 -1.17 -12.59
C LEU A 249 13.78 -2.08 -11.43
N PRO A 250 13.21 -1.93 -10.21
CA PRO A 250 13.59 -2.74 -9.06
C PRO A 250 13.36 -4.24 -9.27
N VAL A 251 14.33 -5.06 -8.88
CA VAL A 251 14.29 -6.54 -8.91
C VAL A 251 14.87 -7.10 -7.60
N GLY A 252 14.67 -8.39 -7.34
CA GLY A 252 15.27 -9.06 -6.19
C GLY A 252 14.86 -8.41 -4.86
N GLU A 253 15.85 -8.13 -4.00
CA GLU A 253 15.66 -7.44 -2.72
C GLU A 253 15.04 -6.04 -2.86
N MET A 254 15.38 -5.30 -3.92
CA MET A 254 14.84 -3.96 -4.18
C MET A 254 13.36 -3.97 -4.59
N TYR A 255 12.80 -5.15 -4.91
CA TYR A 255 11.36 -5.30 -5.13
C TYR A 255 10.56 -5.56 -3.84
N LEU A 256 11.21 -5.72 -2.68
CA LEU A 256 10.48 -5.85 -1.41
C LEU A 256 9.78 -4.54 -1.01
N PRO A 257 8.65 -4.59 -0.26
CA PRO A 257 8.12 -3.40 0.40
C PRO A 257 9.17 -2.77 1.32
N PHE A 258 9.33 -1.46 1.22
CA PHE A 258 10.27 -0.67 2.03
C PHE A 258 11.74 -1.12 1.95
N ALA A 259 12.22 -1.62 0.80
CA ALA A 259 13.59 -2.12 0.63
C ALA A 259 14.67 -1.16 1.19
N GLU A 260 14.44 0.15 1.06
CA GLU A 260 15.31 1.24 1.49
C GLU A 260 15.26 1.55 3.01
N MET A 261 14.29 0.98 3.74
CA MET A 261 14.04 1.23 5.17
C MET A 261 14.01 -0.10 5.95
N PRO A 262 15.17 -0.61 6.42
CA PRO A 262 15.31 -1.95 6.98
C PRO A 262 14.29 -2.32 8.07
N HIS A 263 14.04 -1.46 9.05
CA HIS A 263 13.08 -1.72 10.13
C HIS A 263 11.64 -1.91 9.59
N LEU A 264 11.20 -1.08 8.63
CA LEU A 264 9.86 -1.20 8.03
C LEU A 264 9.73 -2.42 7.10
N ARG A 265 10.80 -2.75 6.37
CA ARG A 265 10.92 -3.97 5.56
C ARG A 265 10.84 -5.22 6.43
N ASN A 266 11.57 -5.23 7.55
CA ASN A 266 11.55 -6.33 8.52
C ASN A 266 10.13 -6.51 9.09
N ILE A 267 9.47 -5.43 9.56
CA ILE A 267 8.05 -5.48 9.99
C ILE A 267 7.15 -6.04 8.88
N ALA A 268 7.33 -5.61 7.61
CA ALA A 268 6.52 -6.11 6.49
C ALA A 268 6.77 -7.60 6.17
N LEU A 269 7.93 -8.14 6.54
CA LEU A 269 8.33 -9.54 6.33
C LEU A 269 7.94 -10.45 7.50
N THR A 270 8.21 -10.05 8.73
CA THR A 270 8.14 -10.89 9.95
C THR A 270 7.04 -10.40 10.91
N GLY A 271 6.87 -9.08 11.00
CA GLY A 271 6.04 -8.40 11.99
C GLY A 271 6.83 -7.76 13.13
N ASP A 272 8.16 -7.93 13.12
CA ASP A 272 9.11 -7.39 14.07
C ASP A 272 10.16 -6.55 13.30
N GLU A 273 10.62 -5.47 13.90
CA GLU A 273 11.57 -4.53 13.27
C GLU A 273 13.02 -5.00 13.35
N GLU A 274 13.36 -5.78 14.38
CA GLU A 274 14.70 -6.28 14.62
C GLU A 274 14.91 -7.70 14.05
N ASP A 275 13.83 -8.39 13.67
CA ASP A 275 13.90 -9.69 13.00
C ASP A 275 14.14 -9.54 11.49
N ASP A 276 15.40 -9.57 11.09
CA ASP A 276 15.83 -9.62 9.69
C ASP A 276 15.97 -11.05 9.12
N SER A 277 15.64 -12.10 9.90
CA SER A 277 15.90 -13.50 9.52
C SER A 277 15.27 -13.88 8.19
N ARG A 278 14.04 -13.39 7.92
CA ARG A 278 13.34 -13.61 6.64
C ARG A 278 13.94 -12.80 5.50
N TYR A 279 14.55 -11.65 5.76
CA TYR A 279 15.31 -10.90 4.75
C TYR A 279 16.60 -11.65 4.38
N LEU A 280 17.39 -12.06 5.39
CA LEU A 280 18.61 -12.84 5.20
C LEU A 280 18.34 -14.17 4.49
N ALA A 281 17.23 -14.86 4.80
CA ALA A 281 16.84 -16.08 4.10
C ALA A 281 16.56 -15.88 2.60
N LEU A 282 16.05 -14.71 2.19
CA LEU A 282 15.78 -14.39 0.79
C LEU A 282 17.04 -13.95 0.02
N THR A 283 18.00 -13.32 0.71
CA THR A 283 19.22 -12.75 0.08
C THR A 283 20.45 -13.65 0.20
N GLN A 284 20.54 -14.54 1.19
CA GLN A 284 21.75 -15.31 1.54
C GLN A 284 21.56 -16.84 1.65
N GLY A 285 20.32 -17.35 1.73
CA GLY A 285 20.06 -18.79 1.92
C GLY A 285 20.33 -19.69 0.69
N GLU A 286 20.17 -21.01 0.82
CA GLU A 286 20.09 -21.90 -0.34
C GLU A 286 18.82 -21.60 -1.15
N GLY A 287 18.97 -21.00 -2.33
CA GLY A 287 17.89 -20.37 -3.08
C GLY A 287 17.94 -18.84 -3.09
N SER A 288 18.95 -18.23 -2.46
CA SER A 288 19.38 -16.85 -2.68
C SER A 288 19.49 -16.54 -4.17
N ILE A 289 19.03 -15.35 -4.53
CA ILE A 289 18.81 -14.83 -5.89
C ILE A 289 19.87 -15.36 -6.89
N PRO A 290 19.58 -16.43 -7.65
CA PRO A 290 20.49 -16.92 -8.65
C PRO A 290 20.38 -15.99 -9.86
N GLN A 291 21.42 -15.21 -10.16
CA GLN A 291 21.45 -14.23 -11.27
C GLN A 291 21.26 -14.83 -12.68
N ASN A 292 20.89 -16.10 -12.81
CA ASN A 292 20.89 -16.86 -14.05
C ASN A 292 19.76 -17.90 -14.09
N ARG A 293 18.55 -17.50 -13.69
CA ARG A 293 17.41 -18.42 -13.52
C ARG A 293 16.59 -18.59 -14.81
N ARG A 294 16.28 -19.84 -15.17
CA ARG A 294 15.27 -20.13 -16.20
C ARG A 294 13.89 -19.70 -15.69
N MET A 295 13.19 -18.90 -16.49
CA MET A 295 11.86 -18.39 -16.18
C MET A 295 10.89 -19.55 -15.98
N THR A 296 10.25 -19.60 -14.81
CA THR A 296 9.31 -20.66 -14.44
C THR A 296 7.92 -20.06 -14.27
N GLY A 297 6.96 -20.54 -15.07
CA GLY A 297 5.55 -20.17 -14.92
C GLY A 297 4.99 -20.65 -13.57
N ASN A 298 3.80 -20.14 -13.23
CA ASN A 298 3.18 -20.25 -11.91
C ASN A 298 2.88 -21.67 -11.37
N ASP A 299 3.06 -22.72 -12.17
CA ASP A 299 2.82 -24.12 -11.77
C ASP A 299 4.11 -24.95 -11.57
N ALA A 300 5.30 -24.41 -11.85
CA ALA A 300 6.54 -25.16 -11.73
C ALA A 300 7.10 -25.08 -10.30
N PRO A 301 7.22 -26.20 -9.55
CA PRO A 301 7.84 -26.18 -8.24
C PRO A 301 9.31 -25.75 -8.34
N PHE A 302 9.77 -24.99 -7.35
CA PHE A 302 11.19 -24.63 -7.20
C PHE A 302 12.03 -25.91 -7.13
N ASN A 303 12.80 -26.20 -8.18
CA ASN A 303 13.73 -27.32 -8.21
C ASN A 303 15.18 -26.78 -8.16
N PRO A 304 15.88 -26.88 -7.02
CA PRO A 304 17.29 -26.52 -6.91
C PRO A 304 18.23 -27.57 -7.52
N GLY A 305 17.74 -28.77 -7.85
CA GLY A 305 18.52 -29.87 -8.41
C GLY A 305 18.40 -29.99 -9.92
N GLY A 306 19.34 -29.42 -10.67
CA GLY A 306 19.39 -29.52 -12.14
C GLY A 306 20.79 -29.24 -12.70
N GLY A 307 21.69 -30.21 -12.60
CA GLY A 307 23.08 -30.08 -13.06
C GLY A 307 23.25 -30.11 -14.60
N GLY A 308 24.34 -29.49 -15.06
CA GLY A 308 24.74 -29.38 -16.48
C GLY A 308 24.52 -27.96 -17.02
N SER A 309 25.50 -27.26 -17.59
CA SER A 309 26.85 -27.64 -18.05
C SER A 309 27.86 -26.52 -17.78
N LYS A 310 29.14 -26.85 -17.62
CA LYS A 310 30.23 -25.86 -17.49
C LYS A 310 30.53 -25.21 -18.86
N SER A 311 30.04 -23.99 -19.10
CA SER A 311 30.62 -23.09 -20.11
C SER A 311 31.60 -22.13 -19.42
N GLY A 312 32.89 -22.29 -19.70
CA GLY A 312 33.93 -21.49 -19.06
C GLY A 312 33.96 -20.06 -19.58
N PHE A 313 33.71 -19.09 -18.70
CA PHE A 313 34.01 -17.68 -18.94
C PHE A 313 35.34 -17.35 -18.26
N LYS A 314 36.34 -16.92 -19.05
CA LYS A 314 37.59 -16.33 -18.54
C LYS A 314 37.52 -14.82 -18.81
N PRO A 315 37.55 -13.95 -17.78
CA PRO A 315 37.74 -12.54 -17.99
C PRO A 315 39.14 -12.29 -18.58
N LEU A 316 39.19 -11.64 -19.73
CA LEU A 316 40.36 -10.88 -20.15
C LEU A 316 40.26 -9.52 -19.46
N TYR A 317 41.34 -9.10 -18.81
CA TYR A 317 41.54 -7.72 -18.38
C TYR A 317 42.45 -7.03 -19.39
N ASP A 318 42.04 -5.85 -19.84
CA ASP A 318 42.90 -4.72 -20.19
C ASP A 318 42.59 -3.59 -19.18
#